data_AF-A0A392UCR4-F1
#
_entry.id   AF-A0A392UCR4-F1
#
_cell.length_a   1.000
_cell.length_b   1.000
_cell.length_c   1.000
_cell.angle_alpha   90.00
_cell.angle_beta   90.00
_cell.angle_gamma   90.00
#
_symmetry.space_group_name_H-M   'P 1'
#
loop_
_entity.id
_entity.type
_entity.pdbx_description
1 polymer ?
#
loop_
_entity_poly.entity_id
_entity_poly.type
_entity_poly.pdbx_seq_one_letter_code
_entity_poly.pdbx_strand_id
1 'polypeptide(L)' 'MRETWVKVYGIHLHVWGENLFKAIGSKYGEFLDFDNNTASRAKLDVARIKISTSFIG' A
#
# COMPACT_ATOMS: atom_id res chain seq x y z
N MET A 1 -18.08 -0.29 4.17
CA MET A 1 -16.76 -0.27 3.49
C MET A 1 -15.93 -1.41 4.02
N ARG A 2 -15.14 -2.09 3.18
CA ARG A 2 -14.30 -3.21 3.58
C ARG A 2 -12.84 -2.78 3.56
N GLU A 3 -12.20 -2.84 4.71
CA GLU A 3 -10.77 -2.64 4.82
C GLU A 3 -10.02 -3.93 4.48
N THR A 4 -8.94 -3.82 3.72
CA THR A 4 -8.09 -4.97 3.41
C THR A 4 -6.62 -4.58 3.31
N TRP A 5 -5.76 -5.55 3.59
CA TRP A 5 -4.32 -5.41 3.41
C TRP A 5 -3.92 -5.95 2.04
N VAL A 6 -3.16 -5.16 1.30
CA VAL A 6 -2.63 -5.50 -0.02
C VAL A 6 -1.10 -5.55 0.06
N LYS A 7 -0.53 -6.57 -0.58
CA LYS A 7 0.92 -6.69 -0.76
C LYS A 7 1.27 -6.20 -2.17
N VAL A 8 2.25 -5.33 -2.26
CA VAL A 8 2.76 -4.77 -3.51
C VAL A 8 4.21 -5.22 -3.69
N TYR A 9 4.48 -5.88 -4.81
CA TYR A 9 5.78 -6.46 -5.13
C TYR A 9 6.44 -5.69 -6.29
N GLY A 10 7.77 -5.82 -6.42
CA GLY A 10 8.51 -5.26 -7.55
C GLY A 10 8.70 -3.73 -7.51
N ILE A 11 8.53 -3.12 -6.33
CA ILE A 11 8.76 -1.68 -6.15
C ILE A 11 10.26 -1.40 -6.21
N HIS A 12 10.66 -0.50 -7.10
CA HIS A 12 12.03 0.01 -7.10
C HIS A 12 12.33 0.81 -5.83
N LEU A 13 13.48 0.57 -5.20
CA LEU A 13 13.88 1.22 -3.95
C LEU A 13 13.89 2.76 -4.04
N HIS A 14 14.26 3.30 -5.21
CA HIS A 14 14.29 4.75 -5.45
C HIS A 14 12.93 5.43 -5.25
N VAL A 15 11.84 4.72 -5.51
CA VAL A 15 10.47 5.24 -5.39
C VAL A 15 9.74 4.73 -4.14
N TRP A 16 10.45 4.08 -3.22
CA TRP A 16 9.88 3.57 -1.98
C TRP A 16 9.48 4.69 -1.04
N GLY A 17 8.19 5.01 -1.01
CA GLY A 17 7.66 6.04 -0.14
C GLY A 17 6.16 6.17 -0.20
N GLU A 18 5.64 6.92 0.77
CA GLU A 18 4.21 7.15 0.99
C GLU A 18 3.50 7.66 -0.27
N ASN A 19 4.11 8.55 -1.05
CA ASN A 19 3.52 9.08 -2.28
C ASN A 19 3.21 7.96 -3.29
N LEU A 20 4.10 6.99 -3.44
CA LEU A 20 3.87 5.83 -4.31
C LEU A 20 2.77 4.94 -3.73
N PHE A 21 2.80 4.67 -2.43
CA PHE A 21 1.82 3.81 -1.77
C PHE A 21 0.40 4.38 -1.83
N LYS A 22 0.25 5.68 -1.63
CA LYS A 22 -1.01 6.41 -1.85
C LYS A 22 -1.46 6.29 -3.30
N ALA A 23 -0.59 6.56 -4.27
CA ALA A 23 -0.93 6.45 -5.69
C ALA A 23 -1.39 5.05 -6.10
N ILE A 24 -0.78 3.99 -5.54
CA ILE A 24 -1.18 2.60 -5.78
C ILE A 24 -2.49 2.29 -5.07
N GLY A 25 -2.63 2.65 -3.79
CA GLY A 25 -3.84 2.42 -3.01
C GLY A 25 -5.07 3.07 -3.64
N SER A 26 -4.93 4.33 -4.08
CA SER A 26 -5.97 5.12 -4.74
C SER A 26 -6.51 4.50 -6.04
N LYS A 27 -5.78 3.57 -6.68
CA LYS A 27 -6.29 2.85 -7.86
C LYS A 27 -7.32 1.77 -7.53
N TYR A 28 -7.30 1.25 -6.30
CA TYR A 28 -8.13 0.12 -5.89
C TYR A 28 -9.10 0.45 -4.75
N GLY A 29 -9.00 1.66 -4.18
CA GLY A 29 -9.81 2.12 -3.06
C GLY A 29 -9.23 3.38 -2.43
N GLU A 30 -9.59 3.68 -1.20
CA GLU A 30 -8.95 4.75 -0.43
C GLU A 30 -7.72 4.20 0.30
N PHE A 31 -6.56 4.84 0.14
CA PHE A 31 -5.39 4.50 0.93
C PHE A 31 -5.61 4.90 2.39
N LEU A 32 -5.42 3.95 3.32
CA LEU A 32 -5.57 4.19 4.75
C LEU A 32 -4.21 4.26 5.45
N ASP A 33 -3.34 3.27 5.23
CA ASP A 33 -2.08 3.15 5.98
C ASP A 33 -1.08 2.17 5.31
N PHE A 34 0.12 2.03 5.88
CA PHE A 34 1.08 0.96 5.60
C PHE A 34 1.67 0.36 6.88
N ASP A 35 2.17 -0.87 6.84
CA ASP A 35 2.71 -1.53 8.03
C ASP A 35 4.08 -0.98 8.46
N ASN A 36 4.49 -1.30 9.69
CA ASN A 36 5.75 -0.81 10.26
C ASN A 36 6.99 -1.28 9.46
N ASN A 37 6.95 -2.47 8.85
CA ASN A 37 8.05 -2.95 8.00
C ASN A 37 8.21 -2.08 6.75
N THR A 38 7.09 -1.67 6.15
CA THR A 38 7.04 -0.77 5.01
C THR A 38 7.50 0.64 5.40
N ALA A 39 7.04 1.12 6.56
CA ALA A 39 7.38 2.43 7.14
C ALA A 39 8.88 2.55 7.44
N SER A 40 9.43 1.57 8.17
CA SER A 40 10.84 1.54 8.59
C SER A 40 11.80 1.13 7.48
N ARG A 41 11.28 0.76 6.29
CA ARG A 41 12.07 0.21 5.19
C ARG A 41 12.89 -1.03 5.59
N ALA A 42 12.44 -1.74 6.63
CA ALA A 42 13.09 -2.97 7.09
C ALA A 42 12.98 -4.11 6.07
N LYS A 43 11.95 -4.05 5.21
CA LYS A 43 11.68 -5.04 4.18
C LYS A 43 11.28 -4.35 2.88
N LEU A 44 12.14 -4.46 1.86
CA LEU A 44 12.06 -3.68 0.60
C LEU A 44 11.70 -4.53 -0.64
N ASP A 45 11.46 -5.83 -0.46
CA ASP A 45 10.93 -6.75 -1.48
C ASP A 45 9.40 -6.69 -1.61
N VAL A 46 8.72 -6.25 -0.55
CA VAL A 46 7.25 -6.15 -0.51
C VAL A 46 6.80 -5.00 0.38
N ALA A 47 5.96 -4.12 -0.18
CA ALA A 47 5.24 -3.14 0.62
C ALA A 47 3.88 -3.72 1.02
N ARG A 48 3.42 -3.42 2.24
CA ARG A 48 2.10 -3.84 2.73
C ARG A 48 1.28 -2.60 3.08
N ILE A 49 0.27 -2.34 2.27
CA ILE A 49 -0.60 -1.17 2.38
C ILE A 49 -2.01 -1.59 2.79
N LYS A 50 -2.71 -0.73 3.53
CA LYS A 50 -4.11 -0.89 3.93
C LYS A 50 -4.96 0.02 3.07
N ILE A 51 -6.01 -0.55 2.48
CA ILE A 51 -6.96 0.20 1.66
C ILE A 51 -8.40 -0.04 2.13
N SER A 52 -9.25 0.96 1.95
CA SER A 52 -10.71 0.83 2.06
C SER A 52 -11.29 0.60 0.67
N THR A 53 -11.99 -0.51 0.50
CA THR A 53 -12.72 -0.84 -0.72
C THR A 53 -14.21 -0.64 -0.49
N SER A 54 -14.85 0.04 -1.43
CA SER A 54 -16.31 0.04 -1.57
C SER A 54 -16.70 -1.22 -2.33
N PHE A 55 -17.77 -1.90 -1.93
CA PHE A 55 -18.32 -2.98 -2.76
C PHE A 55 -18.79 -2.37 -4.07
N ILE A 56 -18.08 -2.64 -5.15
CA ILE A 56 -18.54 -2.36 -6.51
C ILE A 56 -19.21 -3.67 -6.94
N GLY A 57 -20.51 -3.76 -6.63
CA GLY A 57 -21.38 -4.85 -7.07
C GLY A 57 -21.84 -4.64 -8.49
#